data_AF-A0AA88H3H2-F1
#
_entry.id   AF-A0AA88H3H2-F1
#
_cell.length_a   1.000
_cell.length_b   1.000
_cell.length_c   1.000
_cell.angle_alpha   90.00
_cell.angle_beta   90.00
_cell.angle_gamma   90.00
#
_symmetry.space_group_name_H-M   'P 1'
#
loop_
_entity.id
_entity.type
_entity.pdbx_description
1 polymer ?
#
loop_
_entity_poly.entity_id
_entity_poly.type
_entity_poly.pdbx_seq_one_letter_code
_entity_poly.pdbx_strand_id
1 'polypeptide(L)'
;MSCNNCEIDLFNGILQFATDDAILELYYNHGMLLRSKDCPICGRTCVKSGTYFRCQKTWRISIRDGREFERTKCNFRKSIYHKTWLERSQLTLQQNFRFLMMWLQTNASREELIFNNVGISKQTIVDWSMFCREVCIYACHSSTVRLGGEGIIVEIDEAKFGKRKYNRGRIVDG
;
A
#
# COMPACT_ATOMS: atom_id res chain seq x y z
N MET A 1 2.74 -12.21 -9.02
CA MET A 1 3.10 -12.55 -7.63
C MET A 1 1.91 -13.27 -7.04
N SER A 2 2.01 -14.57 -6.87
CA SER A 2 1.02 -15.37 -6.15
C SER A 2 1.30 -15.22 -4.66
N CYS A 3 0.43 -14.52 -3.95
CA CYS A 3 0.42 -14.54 -2.49
C CYS A 3 0.05 -15.97 -2.06
N ASN A 4 0.92 -16.64 -1.30
CA ASN A 4 0.61 -17.92 -0.68
C ASN A 4 -0.30 -17.66 0.53
N ASN A 5 -1.61 -17.44 0.29
CA ASN A 5 -2.68 -17.33 1.31
C ASN A 5 -2.18 -17.07 2.74
N CYS A 6 -1.60 -15.89 2.96
CA CYS A 6 -1.09 -15.56 4.29
C CYS A 6 -2.28 -15.23 5.19
N GLU A 7 -2.69 -16.18 6.01
CA GLU A 7 -3.66 -15.94 7.07
C GLU A 7 -2.93 -15.27 8.23
N ILE A 8 -3.06 -13.95 8.30
CA ILE A 8 -2.49 -13.14 9.36
C ILE A 8 -3.68 -12.55 10.13
N ASP A 9 -4.01 -13.05 11.31
CA ASP A 9 -4.98 -12.41 12.18
C ASP A 9 -4.34 -11.27 13.01
N LEU A 10 -5.18 -10.52 13.73
CA LEU A 10 -4.78 -9.25 14.32
C LEU A 10 -3.74 -9.46 15.41
N PHE A 11 -3.96 -10.49 16.23
CA PHE A 11 -3.12 -10.77 17.38
C PHE A 11 -1.78 -11.35 16.93
N ASN A 12 -1.81 -12.39 16.09
CA ASN A 12 -0.61 -13.01 15.56
C ASN A 12 0.18 -12.05 14.68
N GLY A 13 -0.50 -11.20 13.90
CA GLY A 13 0.14 -10.19 13.08
C GLY A 13 0.87 -9.14 13.91
N ILE A 14 0.27 -8.61 14.97
CA ILE A 14 0.94 -7.63 15.84
C ILE A 14 2.19 -8.23 16.50
N LEU A 15 2.14 -9.50 16.91
CA LEU A 15 3.27 -10.18 17.55
C LEU A 15 4.38 -10.54 16.54
N GLN A 16 4.03 -11.14 15.41
CA GLN A 16 4.96 -11.61 14.40
C GLN A 16 5.70 -10.45 13.72
N PHE A 17 5.02 -9.32 13.53
CA PHE A 17 5.55 -8.15 12.82
C PHE A 17 5.89 -7.00 13.78
N ALA A 18 6.37 -7.33 14.98
CA ALA A 18 6.78 -6.36 15.99
C ALA A 18 8.03 -5.54 15.63
N THR A 19 8.79 -5.96 14.61
CA THR A 19 10.01 -5.28 14.14
C THR A 19 9.86 -4.76 12.70
N ASP A 20 10.58 -3.68 12.38
CA ASP A 20 10.56 -3.10 11.03
C ASP A 20 11.06 -4.10 9.97
N ASP A 21 12.07 -4.92 10.29
CA ASP A 21 12.61 -5.90 9.36
C ASP A 21 11.58 -6.98 8.98
N ALA A 22 10.78 -7.43 9.95
CA ALA A 22 9.70 -8.40 9.69
C ALA A 22 8.62 -7.79 8.77
N ILE A 23 8.23 -6.54 9.00
CA ILE A 23 7.27 -5.83 8.15
C ILE A 23 7.85 -5.60 6.75
N LEU A 24 9.13 -5.20 6.65
CA LEU A 24 9.79 -5.00 5.37
C LEU A 24 9.79 -6.29 4.54
N GLU A 25 10.13 -7.43 5.14
CA GLU A 25 10.10 -8.72 4.46
C GLU A 25 8.69 -9.11 4.00
N LEU A 26 7.67 -8.87 4.82
CA LEU A 26 6.27 -9.01 4.41
C LEU A 26 5.98 -8.15 3.17
N TYR A 27 6.28 -6.86 3.24
CA TYR A 27 5.99 -5.93 2.15
C TYR A 27 6.77 -6.25 0.86
N TYR A 28 7.97 -6.81 0.97
CA TYR A 28 8.69 -7.33 -0.19
C TYR A 28 8.04 -8.59 -0.78
N ASN A 29 7.62 -9.54 0.06
CA ASN A 29 6.99 -10.78 -0.39
C ASN A 29 5.65 -10.55 -1.10
N HIS A 30 4.90 -9.54 -0.65
CA HIS A 30 3.62 -9.16 -1.25
C HIS A 30 3.74 -8.10 -2.37
N GLY A 31 4.96 -7.69 -2.73
CA GLY A 31 5.18 -6.74 -3.82
C GLY A 31 4.77 -5.29 -3.51
N MET A 32 4.49 -4.97 -2.25
CA MET A 32 4.27 -3.57 -1.82
C MET A 32 5.54 -2.74 -1.91
N LEU A 33 6.70 -3.37 -1.72
CA LEU A 33 8.02 -2.76 -1.88
C LEU A 33 8.88 -3.55 -2.85
N LEU A 34 9.80 -2.85 -3.54
CA LEU A 34 10.76 -3.47 -4.44
C LEU A 34 11.95 -4.03 -3.64
N ARG A 35 12.39 -5.26 -3.95
CA ARG A 35 13.61 -5.85 -3.36
C ARG A 35 14.89 -5.27 -3.96
N SER A 36 14.87 -4.96 -5.25
CA SER A 36 16.01 -4.48 -6.01
C SER A 36 15.62 -3.30 -6.88
N LYS A 37 16.62 -2.50 -7.27
CA LYS A 37 16.44 -1.38 -8.19
C LYS A 37 17.70 -1.16 -8.99
N ASP A 38 17.58 -1.02 -10.29
CA ASP A 38 18.70 -0.64 -11.15
C ASP A 38 18.85 0.87 -11.21
N CYS A 39 20.10 1.32 -11.27
CA CYS A 39 20.43 2.72 -11.41
C CYS A 39 20.08 3.19 -12.83
N PRO A 40 19.19 4.19 -13.00
CA PRO A 40 18.78 4.66 -14.33
C PRO A 40 19.91 5.39 -15.06
N ILE A 41 20.95 5.83 -14.35
CA ILE A 41 22.09 6.56 -14.94
C ILE A 41 23.11 5.58 -15.53
N CYS A 42 23.31 4.41 -14.91
CA CYS A 42 24.44 3.54 -15.24
C CYS A 42 24.11 2.07 -15.48
N GLY A 43 22.85 1.67 -15.29
CA GLY A 43 22.35 0.31 -15.50
C GLY A 43 22.71 -0.70 -14.41
N ARG A 44 23.57 -0.37 -13.45
CA ARG A 44 23.97 -1.30 -12.38
C ARG A 44 22.90 -1.40 -11.29
N THR A 45 22.67 -2.60 -10.78
CA THR A 45 21.83 -2.83 -9.59
C THR A 45 22.36 -2.07 -8.38
N CYS A 46 21.46 -1.32 -7.74
CA CYS A 46 21.78 -0.52 -6.56
C CYS A 46 21.93 -1.40 -5.33
N VAL A 47 22.78 -0.97 -4.40
CA VAL A 47 22.89 -1.57 -3.08
C VAL A 47 21.84 -0.92 -2.17
N LYS A 48 21.10 -1.74 -1.41
CA LYS A 48 20.20 -1.26 -0.38
C LYS A 48 21.00 -0.89 0.88
N SER A 49 20.81 0.32 1.39
CA SER A 49 21.41 0.83 2.62
C SER A 49 20.31 1.49 3.44
N GLY A 50 19.86 0.79 4.49
CA GLY A 50 18.65 1.15 5.23
C GLY A 50 17.43 1.22 4.31
N THR A 51 16.73 2.36 4.33
CA THR A 51 15.54 2.65 3.51
C THR A 51 15.85 3.28 2.15
N TYR A 52 17.08 3.14 1.64
CA TYR A 52 17.49 3.71 0.36
C TYR A 52 18.19 2.70 -0.55
N PHE A 53 17.91 2.80 -1.84
CA PHE A 53 18.75 2.26 -2.91
C PHE A 53 19.83 3.29 -3.28
N ARG A 54 21.09 2.87 -3.32
CA ARG A 54 22.22 3.71 -3.71
C ARG A 54 23.06 3.03 -4.79
N CYS A 55 23.39 3.78 -5.84
CA CYS A 55 24.38 3.32 -6.81
C CYS A 55 25.80 3.43 -6.25
N GLN A 56 26.62 2.40 -6.43
CA GLN A 56 28.02 2.37 -5.97
C GLN A 56 29.02 2.52 -7.13
N LYS A 57 28.56 2.83 -8.35
CA LYS A 57 29.44 2.97 -9.52
C LYS A 57 30.32 4.21 -9.36
N THR A 58 31.60 4.06 -9.65
CA THR A 58 32.57 5.15 -9.73
C THR A 58 33.08 5.24 -11.17
N TRP A 59 33.14 6.44 -11.71
CA TRP A 59 33.63 6.77 -13.05
C TRP A 59 35.01 7.40 -12.94
N ARG A 60 35.80 7.33 -14.01
CA ARG A 60 36.99 8.16 -14.21
C ARG A 60 36.66 9.21 -15.26
N ILE A 61 36.82 10.49 -14.92
CA ILE A 61 36.54 11.61 -15.81
C ILE A 61 37.86 12.34 -16.07
N SER A 62 38.17 12.63 -17.33
CA SER A 62 39.37 13.40 -17.68
C SER A 62 39.14 14.89 -17.40
N ILE A 63 40.04 15.52 -16.64
CA ILE A 63 39.90 16.94 -16.22
C ILE A 63 40.60 17.89 -17.22
N ARG A 64 41.68 17.42 -17.86
CA ARG A 64 42.50 18.17 -18.83
C ARG A 64 43.06 17.23 -19.88
N ASP A 65 42.88 17.55 -21.17
CA ASP A 65 43.49 16.92 -22.37
C ASP A 65 44.07 15.51 -22.17
N GLY A 66 43.26 14.59 -21.61
CA GLY A 66 43.59 13.18 -21.37
C GLY A 66 44.65 12.84 -20.31
N ARG A 67 45.23 13.79 -19.56
CA ARG A 67 46.39 13.54 -18.66
C ARG A 67 46.05 13.39 -17.18
N GLU A 68 44.97 14.01 -16.71
CA GLU A 68 44.50 13.92 -15.32
C GLU A 68 43.10 13.32 -15.27
N PHE A 69 42.89 12.33 -14.39
CA PHE A 69 41.60 11.67 -14.19
C PHE A 69 41.10 11.86 -12.76
N GLU A 70 39.89 12.37 -12.59
CA GLU A 70 39.19 12.37 -11.30
C GLU A 70 38.27 11.15 -11.17
N ARG A 71 38.16 10.62 -9.96
CA ARG A 71 37.20 9.57 -9.63
C ARG A 71 35.89 10.20 -9.12
N THR A 72 34.85 10.17 -9.92
CA THR A 72 33.52 10.66 -9.53
C THR A 72 32.59 9.50 -9.22
N LYS A 73 31.86 9.55 -8.09
CA LYS A 73 30.86 8.54 -7.74
C LYS A 73 29.50 8.89 -8.35
N CYS A 74 28.77 7.87 -8.80
CA CYS A 74 27.36 8.04 -9.15
C CYS A 74 26.58 8.49 -7.91
N ASN A 75 25.86 9.60 -8.04
CA ASN A 75 25.08 10.21 -6.95
C ASN A 75 23.64 9.66 -6.87
N PHE A 76 23.28 8.69 -7.70
CA PHE A 76 21.93 8.15 -7.70
C PHE A 76 21.60 7.50 -6.35
N ARG A 77 20.57 8.05 -5.71
CA ARG A 77 19.99 7.56 -4.46
C ARG A 77 18.48 7.72 -4.52
N LYS A 78 17.74 6.70 -4.10
CA LYS A 78 16.28 6.76 -4.03
C LYS A 78 15.72 5.97 -2.85
N SER A 79 14.67 6.48 -2.22
CA SER A 79 13.97 5.77 -1.13
C SER A 79 13.38 4.44 -1.63
N ILE A 80 13.36 3.42 -0.77
CA ILE A 80 12.66 2.16 -1.03
C ILE A 80 11.15 2.35 -1.14
N TYR A 81 10.63 3.45 -0.57
CA TYR A 81 9.21 3.81 -0.59
C TYR A 81 8.81 4.63 -1.83
N HIS A 82 9.76 5.01 -2.69
CA HIS A 82 9.43 5.83 -3.86
C HIS A 82 8.55 5.08 -4.86
N LYS A 83 7.47 5.72 -5.31
CA LYS A 83 6.40 5.14 -6.13
C LYS A 83 5.74 3.93 -5.48
N THR A 84 5.59 3.94 -4.16
CA THR A 84 4.83 2.93 -3.42
C THR A 84 3.79 3.59 -2.53
N TRP A 85 2.92 2.77 -1.94
CA TRP A 85 1.91 3.19 -0.96
C TRP A 85 2.47 4.01 0.22
N LEU A 86 3.75 3.81 0.54
CA LEU A 86 4.42 4.46 1.67
C LEU A 86 5.16 5.74 1.27
N GLU A 87 5.10 6.15 0.01
CA GLU A 87 5.75 7.37 -0.45
C GLU A 87 5.20 8.59 0.30
N ARG A 88 6.10 9.42 0.85
CA ARG A 88 5.78 10.65 1.61
C ARG A 88 4.95 10.46 2.88
N SER A 89 4.68 9.21 3.28
CA SER A 89 4.09 8.90 4.57
C SER A 89 4.92 9.50 5.71
N GLN A 90 4.23 10.16 6.65
CA GLN A 90 4.82 10.58 7.93
C GLN A 90 4.65 9.52 9.02
N LEU A 91 3.90 8.45 8.74
CA LEU A 91 3.77 7.31 9.65
C LEU A 91 5.05 6.48 9.62
N THR A 92 5.45 5.99 10.79
CA THR A 92 6.47 4.95 10.88
C THR A 92 5.97 3.65 10.24
N LEU A 93 6.90 2.74 9.92
CA LEU A 93 6.53 1.46 9.33
C LEU A 93 5.61 0.65 10.25
N GLN A 94 5.90 0.65 11.56
CA GLN A 94 5.03 0.07 12.60
C GLN A 94 3.63 0.69 12.63
N GLN A 95 3.53 2.03 12.64
CA GLN A 95 2.22 2.71 12.68
C GLN A 95 1.40 2.37 11.45
N ASN A 96 2.02 2.38 10.28
CA ASN A 96 1.38 2.00 9.03
C ASN A 96 0.87 0.56 9.07
N PHE A 97 1.71 -0.39 9.49
CA PHE A 97 1.34 -1.80 9.56
C PHE A 97 0.18 -2.04 10.54
N ARG A 98 0.27 -1.48 11.76
CA ARG A 98 -0.79 -1.59 12.77
C ARG A 98 -2.09 -0.96 12.31
N PHE A 99 -2.01 0.21 11.67
CA PHE A 99 -3.17 0.84 11.06
C PHE A 99 -3.85 -0.10 10.05
N LEU A 100 -3.08 -0.67 9.11
CA LEU A 100 -3.63 -1.58 8.09
C LEU A 100 -4.24 -2.84 8.70
N MET A 101 -3.57 -3.46 9.67
CA MET A 101 -4.08 -4.64 10.38
C MET A 101 -5.42 -4.36 11.05
N MET A 102 -5.51 -3.27 11.82
CA MET A 102 -6.76 -2.88 12.48
C MET A 102 -7.82 -2.48 11.45
N TRP A 103 -7.43 -1.76 10.39
CA TRP A 103 -8.34 -1.35 9.32
C TRP A 103 -8.84 -2.53 8.49
N LEU A 104 -8.13 -3.64 8.38
CA LEU A 104 -8.61 -4.79 7.60
C LEU A 104 -9.46 -5.75 8.44
N GLN A 105 -9.25 -5.82 9.75
CA GLN A 105 -9.73 -6.95 10.55
C GLN A 105 -10.75 -6.57 11.63
N THR A 106 -11.10 -5.30 11.73
CA THR A 106 -12.13 -4.83 12.66
C THR A 106 -13.40 -4.41 11.90
N ASN A 107 -14.50 -4.21 12.61
CA ASN A 107 -15.74 -3.75 12.00
C ASN A 107 -15.72 -2.24 11.76
N ALA A 108 -16.66 -1.72 10.95
CA ALA A 108 -16.84 -0.27 10.79
C ALA A 108 -17.11 0.41 12.15
N SER A 109 -16.77 1.70 12.26
CA SER A 109 -16.62 2.43 13.54
C SER A 109 -15.33 2.09 14.31
N ARG A 110 -14.25 1.82 13.58
CA ARG A 110 -12.93 1.43 14.09
C ARG A 110 -12.03 2.61 14.47
N GLU A 111 -12.44 3.83 14.19
CA GLU A 111 -11.63 5.04 14.32
C GLU A 111 -11.12 5.24 15.75
N GLU A 112 -11.98 5.03 16.74
CA GLU A 112 -11.63 5.14 18.16
C GLU A 112 -10.65 4.05 18.59
N LEU A 113 -10.87 2.82 18.12
CA LEU A 113 -9.95 1.70 18.37
C LEU A 113 -8.56 2.01 17.81
N ILE A 114 -8.47 2.46 16.55
CA ILE A 114 -7.19 2.81 15.90
C ILE A 114 -6.52 3.98 16.64
N PHE A 115 -7.29 5.01 17.01
CA PHE A 115 -6.79 6.17 17.74
C PHE A 115 -6.13 5.76 19.05
N ASN A 116 -6.77 4.89 19.82
CA ASN A 116 -6.29 4.46 21.13
C ASN A 116 -5.05 3.54 21.07
N ASN A 117 -4.80 2.85 19.96
CA ASN A 117 -3.77 1.80 19.89
C ASN A 117 -2.58 2.14 18.97
N VAL A 118 -2.75 3.02 17.98
CA VAL A 118 -1.71 3.31 16.97
C VAL A 118 -0.93 4.61 17.28
N GLY A 119 -1.52 5.51 18.07
CA GLY A 119 -0.88 6.79 18.44
C GLY A 119 -0.77 7.76 17.27
N ILE A 120 -1.82 7.85 16.45
CA ILE A 120 -1.91 8.77 15.30
C ILE A 120 -3.14 9.66 15.43
N SER A 121 -3.13 10.83 14.79
CA SER A 121 -4.23 11.79 14.90
C SER A 121 -5.51 11.27 14.24
N LYS A 122 -6.68 11.70 14.72
CA LYS A 122 -7.97 11.37 14.09
C LYS A 122 -8.02 11.81 12.62
N GLN A 123 -7.43 12.95 12.29
CA GLN A 123 -7.33 13.40 10.90
C GLN A 123 -6.55 12.40 10.05
N THR A 124 -5.38 11.97 10.54
CA THR A 124 -4.56 10.97 9.86
C THR A 124 -5.32 9.64 9.69
N ILE A 125 -6.10 9.21 10.68
CA ILE A 125 -6.94 8.00 10.59
C ILE A 125 -7.95 8.11 9.45
N VAL A 126 -8.63 9.26 9.35
CA VAL A 126 -9.61 9.52 8.29
C VAL A 126 -8.93 9.50 6.92
N ASP A 127 -7.82 10.23 6.76
CA ASP A 127 -7.07 10.32 5.49
C ASP A 127 -6.58 8.94 5.04
N TRP A 128 -5.97 8.18 5.95
CA TRP A 128 -5.49 6.82 5.64
C TRP A 128 -6.63 5.84 5.38
N SER A 129 -7.77 6.01 6.06
CA SER A 129 -8.96 5.21 5.77
C SER A 129 -9.53 5.52 4.39
N MET A 130 -9.44 6.77 3.91
CA MET A 130 -9.81 7.12 2.53
C MET A 130 -8.88 6.44 1.54
N PHE A 131 -7.56 6.49 1.76
CA PHE A 131 -6.61 5.77 0.92
C PHE A 131 -6.96 4.27 0.84
N CYS A 132 -7.18 3.59 1.96
CA CYS A 132 -7.59 2.18 1.95
C CYS A 132 -8.87 1.93 1.14
N ARG A 133 -9.88 2.81 1.26
CA ARG A 133 -11.12 2.72 0.48
C ARG A 133 -10.89 2.88 -1.02
N GLU A 134 -10.02 3.81 -1.44
CA GLU A 134 -9.68 3.99 -2.86
C GLU A 134 -9.08 2.71 -3.46
N VAL A 135 -8.21 2.02 -2.70
CA VAL A 135 -7.65 0.72 -3.11
C VAL A 135 -8.74 -0.34 -3.22
N CYS A 136 -9.65 -0.42 -2.24
CA CYS A 136 -10.77 -1.35 -2.30
C CYS A 136 -11.68 -1.08 -3.50
N ILE A 137 -11.99 0.19 -3.78
CA ILE A 137 -12.80 0.60 -4.94
C ILE A 137 -12.11 0.18 -6.24
N TYR A 138 -10.81 0.45 -6.38
CA TYR A 138 -10.03 0.03 -7.53
C TYR A 138 -10.02 -1.50 -7.70
N ALA A 139 -9.83 -2.24 -6.59
CA ALA A 139 -9.87 -3.70 -6.59
C ALA A 139 -11.26 -4.21 -7.01
N CYS A 140 -12.35 -3.64 -6.47
CA CYS A 140 -13.71 -3.96 -6.89
C CYS A 140 -13.90 -3.73 -8.38
N HIS A 141 -13.53 -2.56 -8.91
CA HIS A 141 -13.67 -2.26 -10.35
C HIS A 141 -12.85 -3.21 -11.24
N SER A 142 -11.63 -3.56 -10.84
CA SER A 142 -10.74 -4.42 -11.63
C SER A 142 -11.09 -5.90 -11.58
N SER A 143 -11.87 -6.33 -10.57
CA SER A 143 -12.33 -7.70 -10.38
C SER A 143 -13.82 -7.90 -10.68
N THR A 144 -14.51 -6.86 -11.15
CA THR A 144 -15.93 -6.98 -11.52
C THR A 144 -16.08 -7.94 -12.70
N VAL A 145 -16.82 -9.02 -12.47
CA VAL A 145 -17.32 -9.89 -13.53
C VAL A 145 -18.66 -9.33 -13.98
N ARG A 146 -18.92 -9.33 -15.29
CA ARG A 146 -20.23 -8.94 -15.81
C ARG A 146 -21.29 -9.89 -15.26
N LEU A 147 -22.23 -9.35 -14.49
CA LEU A 147 -23.42 -10.08 -14.08
C LEU A 147 -24.42 -10.09 -15.25
N GLY A 148 -24.70 -11.28 -15.78
CA GLY A 148 -25.60 -11.47 -16.92
C GLY A 148 -24.96 -11.35 -18.31
N GLY A 149 -25.76 -11.52 -19.35
CA GLY A 149 -25.34 -11.61 -20.75
C GLY A 149 -26.41 -12.29 -21.59
N GLU A 150 -26.23 -12.34 -22.91
CA GLU A 150 -27.16 -13.06 -23.79
C GLU A 150 -27.21 -14.55 -23.38
N GLY A 151 -28.41 -15.06 -23.11
CA GLY A 151 -28.61 -16.42 -22.61
C GLY A 151 -28.33 -16.65 -21.13
N ILE A 152 -27.91 -15.64 -20.35
CA ILE A 152 -27.73 -15.74 -18.90
C ILE A 152 -28.92 -15.12 -18.18
N ILE A 153 -29.73 -15.97 -17.54
CA ILE A 153 -30.81 -15.54 -16.65
C ILE A 153 -30.19 -15.19 -15.30
N VAL A 154 -30.25 -13.92 -14.93
CA VAL A 154 -29.85 -13.44 -13.60
C VAL A 154 -31.11 -13.37 -12.74
N GLU A 155 -31.18 -14.22 -11.73
CA GLU A 155 -32.24 -14.19 -10.74
C GLU A 155 -31.91 -13.16 -9.65
N ILE A 156 -32.88 -12.30 -9.34
CA ILE A 156 -32.77 -11.30 -8.27
C ILE A 156 -33.63 -11.83 -7.10
N ASP A 157 -32.97 -12.42 -6.11
CA ASP A 157 -33.61 -13.11 -4.97
C ASP A 157 -34.41 -12.15 -4.07
N GLU A 158 -33.81 -10.99 -3.73
CA GLU A 158 -34.49 -9.92 -3.02
C GLU A 158 -34.24 -8.57 -3.69
N ALA A 159 -35.32 -7.91 -4.10
CA ALA A 159 -35.30 -6.52 -4.48
C ALA A 159 -36.27 -5.75 -3.60
N LYS A 160 -35.74 -4.96 -2.68
CA LYS A 160 -36.53 -4.19 -1.73
C LYS A 160 -37.05 -2.92 -2.39
N PHE A 161 -38.01 -3.03 -3.31
CA PHE A 161 -38.66 -1.86 -3.89
C PHE A 161 -39.74 -1.32 -2.96
N GLY A 162 -39.39 -0.35 -2.11
CA GLY A 162 -40.34 0.32 -1.24
C GLY A 162 -41.20 1.35 -1.99
N LYS A 163 -42.52 1.09 -2.12
CA LYS A 163 -43.49 2.17 -2.36
C LYS A 163 -43.88 2.80 -1.03
N ARG A 164 -43.87 4.14 -0.94
CA ARG A 164 -44.33 4.86 0.27
C ARG A 164 -45.80 4.50 0.56
N LYS A 165 -46.14 4.24 1.82
CA LYS A 165 -47.53 4.06 2.26
C LYS A 165 -48.29 5.37 1.98
N TYR A 166 -49.26 5.33 1.07
CA TYR A 166 -50.04 6.50 0.60
C TYR A 166 -49.23 7.61 -0.09
N ASN A 167 -48.05 7.34 -0.67
CA ASN A 167 -47.13 8.37 -1.22
C ASN A 167 -46.70 9.44 -0.20
N ARG A 168 -46.87 9.19 1.10
CA ARG A 168 -46.58 10.14 2.19
C ARG A 168 -45.66 9.49 3.24
N GLY A 169 -44.95 10.31 4.01
CA GLY A 169 -44.02 9.85 5.06
C GLY A 169 -42.56 9.72 4.62
N ARG A 170 -41.72 9.25 5.55
CA ARG A 170 -40.25 9.13 5.39
C ARG A 170 -39.92 8.31 4.15
N ILE A 171 -39.00 8.82 3.34
CA ILE A 171 -38.45 8.06 2.21
C ILE A 171 -37.78 6.82 2.80
N VAL A 172 -38.31 5.66 2.44
CA VAL A 172 -37.63 4.39 2.70
C VAL A 172 -36.91 4.10 1.41
N ASP A 173 -35.61 4.38 1.39
CA ASP A 173 -34.79 3.93 0.27
C ASP A 173 -34.80 2.41 0.29
N GLY A 174 -35.19 1.86 -0.86
CA GLY A 174 -35.21 0.42 -1.11
C GLY A 174 -33.86 -0.21 -0.86
#